data_AF-A0A8T0QJA1-F1
#
_entry.id   AF-A0A8T0QJA1-F1
#
_cell.length_a   1.000
_cell.length_b   1.000
_cell.length_c   1.000
_cell.angle_alpha   90.00
_cell.angle_beta   90.00
_cell.angle_gamma   90.00
#
_symmetry.space_group_name_H-M   'P 1'
#
loop_
_entity.id
_entity.type
_entity.pdbx_description
1 polymer ?
#
loop_
_entity_poly.entity_id
_entity_poly.type
_entity_poly.pdbx_seq_one_letter_code
_entity_poly.pdbx_strand_id
1 'polypeptide(L)'
;METIQAETVADGQAPLSSAEVVSKVISPDNSKSTFFKNAGLPTRSLKPPSAAEQVLQEQLDAERKLTKRSEATEEALAKTRQLYEDMKKRQEENNLVLHRIL
;
A
#
# COMPACT_ATOMS: atom_id res chain seq x y z
N MET A 1 23.88 22.10 39.21
CA MET A 1 22.91 22.76 38.33
C MET A 1 23.50 22.72 36.94
N GLU A 2 22.87 22.02 35.99
CA GLU A 2 23.37 21.93 34.62
C GLU A 2 23.01 23.19 33.84
N THR A 3 23.99 23.76 33.14
CA THR A 3 23.86 24.99 32.38
C THR A 3 23.22 24.70 31.03
N ILE A 4 22.00 25.18 30.83
CA ILE A 4 21.29 25.14 29.54
C ILE A 4 22.05 26.08 28.59
N GLN A 5 22.82 25.53 27.66
CA GLN A 5 23.41 26.31 26.58
C GLN A 5 22.32 26.62 25.55
N ALA A 6 21.85 27.87 25.53
CA ALA A 6 21.05 28.38 24.43
C ALA A 6 21.95 28.53 23.21
N GLU A 7 21.60 27.86 22.12
CA GLU A 7 22.27 27.99 20.82
C GLU A 7 22.21 29.47 20.41
N THR A 8 23.38 30.10 20.26
CA THR A 8 23.48 31.51 19.92
C THR A 8 22.88 31.74 18.54
N VAL A 9 21.71 32.39 18.47
CA VAL A 9 21.11 32.82 17.22
C VAL A 9 22.03 33.87 16.60
N ALA A 10 22.59 33.56 15.44
CA ALA A 10 23.35 34.52 14.64
C ALA A 10 22.41 35.67 14.26
N ASP A 11 22.84 36.90 14.58
CA ASP A 11 22.09 38.12 14.35
C ASP A 11 21.80 38.30 12.85
N GLY A 12 20.52 38.19 12.46
CA GLY A 12 20.06 38.32 11.07
C GLY A 12 19.25 37.15 10.48
N GLN A 13 19.07 36.04 11.19
CA GLN A 13 18.25 34.93 10.69
C GLN A 13 16.75 35.18 10.95
N ALA A 14 15.93 35.11 9.89
CA ALA A 14 14.47 35.25 10.00
C ALA A 14 13.91 34.25 11.04
N PRO A 15 12.97 34.66 11.91
CA PRO A 15 12.37 33.76 12.88
C PRO A 15 11.75 32.57 12.14
N LEU A 16 12.17 31.35 12.51
CA LEU A 16 11.60 30.13 11.96
C LEU A 16 10.10 30.10 12.25
N SER A 17 9.30 29.75 11.25
CA SER A 17 7.86 29.59 11.42
C SER A 17 7.57 28.44 12.38
N SER A 18 6.50 28.54 13.18
CA SER A 18 6.07 27.46 14.07
C SER A 18 5.91 26.12 13.33
N ALA A 19 5.50 26.15 12.06
CA ALA A 19 5.40 24.96 11.22
C ALA A 19 6.77 24.34 10.91
N GLU A 20 7.80 25.15 10.68
CA GLU A 20 9.17 24.65 10.44
C GLU A 20 9.78 24.08 11.72
N VAL A 21 9.53 24.72 12.86
CA VAL A 21 9.97 24.22 14.17
C VAL A 21 9.35 22.86 14.45
N VAL A 22 8.03 22.73 14.27
CA VAL A 22 7.33 21.44 14.45
C VAL A 22 7.84 20.40 13.47
N SER A 23 7.98 20.75 12.19
CA SER A 23 8.53 19.86 11.14
C SER A 23 9.90 19.31 11.56
N LYS A 24 10.80 20.17 12.04
CA LYS A 24 12.15 19.78 12.48
C LYS A 24 12.15 18.89 13.73
N VAL A 25 11.16 19.02 14.60
CA VAL A 25 10.96 18.16 15.78
C VAL A 25 10.41 16.79 15.38
N ILE A 26 9.48 16.73 14.43
CA ILE A 26 8.86 15.47 13.97
C ILE A 26 9.62 14.82 12.79
N SER A 27 10.63 15.48 12.24
CA SER A 27 11.44 14.95 11.15
C SER A 27 12.10 13.64 11.57
N PRO A 28 11.93 12.56 10.78
CA PRO A 28 12.59 11.27 11.04
C PRO A 28 14.11 11.41 11.15
N ASP A 29 14.71 12.31 10.36
CA ASP A 29 16.16 12.52 10.26
C ASP A 29 16.78 13.19 11.51
N ASN A 30 15.94 13.72 12.40
CA ASN A 30 16.42 14.29 13.66
C ASN A 30 16.68 13.17 14.67
N SER A 31 17.92 12.67 14.67
CA SER A 31 18.36 11.57 15.55
C SER A 31 18.22 11.84 17.05
N LYS A 32 18.04 13.12 17.44
CA LYS A 32 17.82 13.55 18.83
C LYS A 32 16.34 13.69 19.19
N SER A 33 15.41 13.53 18.25
CA SER A 33 13.98 13.66 18.53
C SER A 33 13.47 12.48 19.36
N THR A 34 13.11 12.75 20.62
CA THR A 34 12.43 11.79 21.51
C THR A 34 10.92 11.94 21.46
N PHE A 35 10.37 12.86 20.65
CA PHE A 35 8.95 13.22 20.66
C PHE A 35 8.05 11.99 20.45
N PHE A 36 8.30 11.21 19.41
CA PHE A 36 7.53 9.99 19.13
C PHE A 36 7.69 8.92 20.21
N LYS A 37 8.91 8.74 20.76
CA LYS A 37 9.17 7.79 21.85
C LYS A 37 8.40 8.16 23.12
N ASN A 38 8.42 9.45 23.49
CA ASN A 38 7.72 9.97 24.65
C ASN A 38 6.20 9.91 24.48
N ALA A 39 5.71 10.05 23.25
CA ALA A 39 4.30 9.91 22.91
C ALA A 39 3.83 8.44 22.76
N GLY A 40 4.74 7.46 22.91
CA GLY A 40 4.43 6.05 22.68
C GLY A 40 4.10 5.71 21.21
N LEU A 41 4.46 6.60 20.28
CA LEU A 41 4.21 6.43 18.86
C LEU A 41 5.32 5.57 18.23
N PRO A 42 4.98 4.61 17.36
CA PRO A 42 5.97 3.81 16.68
C PRO A 42 6.84 4.71 15.81
N THR A 43 8.14 4.76 16.12
CA THR A 43 9.11 5.48 15.31
C THR A 43 9.35 4.73 14.02
N ARG A 44 9.25 5.42 12.87
CA ARG A 44 9.71 4.86 11.59
C ARG A 44 11.20 4.50 11.75
N SER A 45 11.52 3.22 11.55
CA SER A 45 12.92 2.78 11.55
C SER A 45 13.62 3.46 10.38
N LEU A 46 14.65 4.26 10.67
CA LEU A 46 15.58 4.79 9.68
C LEU A 46 16.63 3.75 9.26
N LYS A 47 16.64 2.57 9.88
CA LYS A 47 17.57 1.52 9.48
C LYS A 47 17.20 1.09 8.07
N PRO A 48 18.17 1.00 7.15
CA PRO A 48 17.91 0.40 5.86
C PRO A 48 17.38 -1.01 6.09
N PRO A 49 16.44 -1.47 5.25
CA PRO A 49 15.90 -2.82 5.39
C PRO A 49 17.04 -3.82 5.34
N SER A 50 17.01 -4.77 6.26
CA SER A 50 17.92 -5.91 6.27
C SER A 50 17.77 -6.70 4.96
N ALA A 51 18.81 -7.43 4.55
CA ALA A 51 18.74 -8.34 3.40
C ALA A 51 17.54 -9.30 3.50
N ALA A 52 17.21 -9.76 4.71
CA ALA A 52 16.03 -10.60 4.95
C ALA A 52 14.70 -9.85 4.71
N GLU A 53 14.62 -8.57 5.11
CA GLU A 53 13.42 -7.74 4.92
C GLU A 53 13.22 -7.41 3.43
N GLN A 54 14.32 -7.17 2.69
CA GLN A 54 14.26 -6.96 1.25
C GLN A 54 13.73 -8.20 0.51
N VAL A 55 14.22 -9.39 0.87
CA VAL A 55 13.75 -10.66 0.29
C VAL A 55 12.27 -10.87 0.58
N LEU A 56 11.80 -10.60 1.81
CA LEU A 56 10.38 -10.69 2.16
C LEU A 56 9.53 -9.72 1.35
N GLN A 57 10.02 -8.50 1.13
CA GLN A 57 9.31 -7.49 0.36
C GLN A 57 9.20 -7.88 -1.12
N GLU A 58 10.27 -8.44 -1.69
CA GLU A 58 10.26 -8.97 -3.06
C GLU A 58 9.28 -10.16 -3.20
N GLN A 59 9.25 -11.06 -2.22
CA GLN A 59 8.27 -12.16 -2.19
C GLN A 59 6.83 -11.67 -2.14
N LEU A 60 6.52 -10.69 -1.29
CA LEU A 60 5.18 -10.10 -1.21
C LEU A 60 4.77 -9.44 -2.52
N ASP A 61 5.69 -8.75 -3.20
CA ASP A 61 5.39 -8.11 -4.48
C ASP A 61 5.22 -9.15 -5.60
N ALA A 62 5.98 -10.25 -5.58
CA ALA A 62 5.79 -11.37 -6.48
C ALA A 62 4.44 -12.06 -6.25
N GLU A 63 4.10 -12.33 -4.99
CA GLU A 63 2.82 -12.94 -4.59
C GLU A 63 1.65 -12.07 -5.04
N ARG A 64 1.67 -10.77 -4.77
CA ARG A 64 0.62 -9.82 -5.22
C ARG A 64 0.43 -9.82 -6.73
N LYS A 65 1.51 -9.95 -7.50
CA LYS A 65 1.44 -10.04 -8.97
C LYS A 65 0.78 -11.35 -9.41
N LEU A 66 1.12 -12.45 -8.75
CA LEU A 66 0.52 -13.76 -9.03
C LEU A 66 -0.97 -13.77 -8.69
N THR A 67 -1.36 -13.24 -7.53
CA THR A 67 -2.77 -13.18 -7.10
C THR A 67 -3.62 -12.36 -8.07
N LYS A 68 -3.15 -11.18 -8.49
CA LYS A 68 -3.86 -10.36 -9.48
C LYS A 68 -4.02 -11.08 -10.82
N ARG A 69 -3.00 -11.84 -11.23
CA ARG A 69 -3.06 -12.63 -12.46
C ARG A 69 -4.04 -13.79 -12.33
N SER A 70 -4.07 -14.48 -11.19
CA SER A 70 -5.01 -15.59 -10.96
C SER A 70 -6.46 -15.11 -10.93
N GLU A 71 -6.74 -13.98 -10.27
CA GLU A 71 -8.07 -13.36 -10.24
C GLU A 71 -8.57 -13.03 -11.65
N ALA A 72 -7.72 -12.42 -12.49
CA ALA A 72 -8.06 -12.10 -13.88
C ALA A 72 -8.33 -13.37 -14.71
N THR A 73 -7.57 -14.45 -14.49
CA THR A 73 -7.80 -15.72 -15.19
C THR A 73 -9.09 -16.41 -14.74
N GLU A 74 -9.42 -16.33 -13.45
CA GLU A 74 -10.65 -16.91 -12.90
C GLU A 74 -11.89 -16.17 -13.41
N GLU A 75 -11.84 -14.83 -13.47
CA GLU A 75 -12.92 -14.02 -14.05
C GLU A 75 -13.14 -14.34 -15.53
N ALA A 76 -12.05 -14.49 -16.30
CA ALA A 76 -12.14 -14.88 -17.71
C ALA A 76 -12.79 -16.27 -17.88
N LEU A 77 -12.38 -17.24 -17.05
CA LEU A 77 -12.98 -18.58 -17.05
C LEU A 77 -14.46 -18.56 -16.67
N ALA A 78 -14.84 -17.77 -15.67
CA ALA A 78 -16.24 -17.61 -15.26
C ALA A 78 -17.10 -17.04 -16.40
N LYS A 79 -16.60 -16.02 -17.10
CA LYS A 79 -17.28 -15.44 -18.29
C LYS A 79 -17.43 -16.46 -19.41
N THR A 80 -16.38 -17.20 -19.73
CA THR A 80 -16.45 -18.25 -20.77
C THR A 80 -17.46 -19.33 -20.40
N ARG A 81 -17.48 -19.76 -19.13
CA ARG A 81 -18.45 -20.76 -18.64
C ARG A 81 -19.88 -20.25 -18.76
N GLN A 82 -20.15 -19.01 -18.36
CA GLN A 82 -21.48 -18.41 -18.48
C GLN A 82 -21.93 -18.36 -19.94
N LEU A 83 -21.05 -17.94 -20.84
CA LEU A 83 -21.35 -17.84 -22.27
C LEU A 83 -21.68 -19.21 -22.89
N TYR A 84 -21.00 -20.27 -22.44
CA TYR A 84 -21.30 -21.63 -22.85
C TYR A 84 -22.69 -22.10 -22.40
N GLU A 85 -23.05 -21.84 -21.13
CA GLU A 85 -24.39 -22.18 -20.61
C GLU A 85 -25.50 -21.40 -21.33
N ASP A 86 -25.28 -20.12 -21.63
CA ASP A 86 -26.24 -19.30 -22.38
C ASP A 86 -26.45 -19.82 -23.81
N MET A 87 -25.36 -20.23 -24.48
CA MET A 87 -25.44 -20.84 -25.81
C MET A 87 -26.19 -22.17 -25.78
N LYS A 88 -25.91 -23.00 -24.78
CA LYS A 88 -26.59 -24.28 -24.59
C LYS A 88 -28.09 -24.08 -24.38
N LYS A 89 -28.48 -23.13 -23.52
CA LYS A 89 -29.88 -22.80 -23.28
C LYS A 89 -30.59 -22.32 -24.55
N ARG A 90 -29.96 -21.43 -25.32
CA ARG A 90 -30.51 -21.00 -26.63
C ARG A 90 -30.69 -22.17 -27.60
N GLN A 91 -29.77 -23.13 -27.60
CA GLN A 91 -29.88 -24.31 -28.44
C GLN A 91 -31.08 -25.18 -28.02
N GLU A 92 -31.26 -25.39 -26.71
CA GLU A 92 -32.40 -26.15 -26.16
C GLU A 92 -33.73 -25.47 -26.49
N GLU A 93 -33.81 -24.14 -26.34
CA GLU A 93 -34.98 -23.35 -26.72
C GLU A 93 -35.29 -23.46 -28.22
N ASN A 94 -34.27 -23.38 -29.08
CA ASN A 94 -34.45 -23.53 -30.53
C ASN A 94 -34.97 -24.94 -30.89
N ASN A 95 -34.38 -25.99 -30.31
CA ASN A 95 -34.83 -27.35 -30.51
C ASN A 95 -36.30 -27.53 -30.08
N LEU A 96 -36.72 -26.91 -28.97
CA LEU A 96 -38.10 -26.97 -28.49
C LEU A 96 -39.08 -26.31 -29.48
N VAL A 97 -38.70 -25.17 -30.05
CA VAL A 97 -39.50 -24.48 -31.08
C VAL A 97 -39.61 -25.35 -32.33
N LEU A 98 -38.50 -25.96 -32.76
CA LEU A 98 -38.49 -26.86 -33.91
C LEU A 98 -39.44 -28.05 -33.72
N HIS A 99 -39.41 -28.69 -32.54
CA HIS A 99 -40.34 -29.76 -32.18
C HIS A 99 -41.81 -29.34 -32.10
N ARG A 100 -42.10 -28.04 -31.99
CA ARG A 100 -43.47 -27.53 -31.94
C ARG A 100 -44.03 -27.20 -33.32
N ILE A 101 -43.16 -27.01 -34.32
CA ILE A 101 -43.54 -26.60 -35.68
C ILE A 101 -43.54 -27.79 -36.65
N LEU A 102 -42.65 -28.77 -36.45
CA LEU A 102 -42.61 -30.04 -37.17
C LEU A 102 -43.53 -31.08 -36.52
#